data_AF-A0A367LYM9-F1
#
_entry.id   AF-A0A367LYM9-F1
#
_cell.length_a   1.000
_cell.length_b   1.000
_cell.length_c   1.000
_cell.angle_alpha   90.00
_cell.angle_beta   90.00
_cell.angle_gamma   90.00
#
_symmetry.space_group_name_H-M   'P 1'
#
loop_
_entity.id
_entity.type
_entity.pdbx_description
1 polymer ?
#
loop_
_entity_poly.entity_id
_entity_poly.type
_entity_poly.pdbx_seq_one_letter_code
_entity_poly.pdbx_strand_id
1 'polypeptide(L)'
;MRGFLLLSLGVFSFSALAADLPGSHDLDILPRFPRAEIVDFRQAPSEERIYPLGAISRISGRLRMEGEVRAEGELTALTYRLPPEHSSQEAFAAARTAL
;
A
#
# COMPACT_ATOMS: atom_id res chain seq x y z
N MET A 1 46.80 -6.09 -42.05
CA MET A 1 46.57 -7.13 -41.02
C MET A 1 45.45 -6.61 -40.13
N ARG A 2 44.30 -7.29 -40.15
CA ARG A 2 43.02 -6.84 -39.61
C ARG A 2 42.95 -7.17 -38.11
N GLY A 3 43.11 -6.17 -37.25
CA GLY A 3 42.91 -6.32 -35.80
C GLY A 3 41.42 -6.21 -35.48
N PHE A 4 40.79 -7.34 -35.14
CA PHE A 4 39.41 -7.40 -34.70
C PHE A 4 39.26 -6.76 -33.31
N LEU A 5 38.51 -5.65 -33.24
CA LEU A 5 38.16 -4.99 -31.99
C LEU A 5 36.85 -5.62 -31.49
N LEU A 6 36.96 -6.59 -30.57
CA LEU A 6 35.81 -7.23 -29.93
C LEU A 6 35.28 -6.33 -28.81
N LEU A 7 34.24 -5.55 -29.13
CA LEU A 7 33.46 -4.79 -28.16
C LEU A 7 32.46 -5.74 -27.48
N SER A 8 32.74 -6.17 -26.27
CA SER A 8 31.81 -6.97 -25.46
C SER A 8 30.67 -6.09 -24.95
N LEU A 9 29.50 -6.17 -25.59
CA LEU A 9 28.29 -5.50 -25.14
C LEU A 9 27.62 -6.35 -24.04
N GLY A 10 27.90 -6.03 -22.78
CA GLY A 10 27.24 -6.65 -21.62
C GLY A 10 25.79 -6.17 -21.53
N VAL A 11 24.84 -7.06 -21.80
CA VAL A 11 23.41 -6.81 -21.55
C VAL A 11 23.19 -6.90 -20.04
N PHE A 12 23.17 -5.75 -19.35
CA PHE A 12 22.65 -5.69 -17.99
C PHE A 12 21.12 -5.78 -18.06
N SER A 13 20.59 -6.99 -17.89
CA SER A 13 19.17 -7.19 -17.65
C SER A 13 18.82 -6.57 -16.30
N PHE A 14 18.11 -5.45 -16.32
CA PHE A 14 17.53 -4.84 -15.12
C PHE A 14 16.39 -5.74 -14.64
N SER A 15 16.67 -6.67 -13.73
CA SER A 15 15.62 -7.38 -13.01
C SER A 15 14.83 -6.34 -12.23
N ALA A 16 13.59 -6.07 -12.65
CA ALA A 16 12.66 -5.28 -11.87
C ALA A 16 12.36 -6.06 -10.58
N LEU A 17 13.10 -5.76 -9.51
CA LEU A 17 12.70 -6.16 -8.18
C LEU A 17 11.40 -5.42 -7.89
N ALA A 18 10.36 -6.17 -7.54
CA ALA A 18 9.15 -5.58 -7.00
C ALA A 18 9.50 -5.03 -5.61
N ALA A 19 9.93 -3.77 -5.61
CA ALA A 19 10.38 -3.06 -4.43
C ALA A 19 9.26 -2.13 -3.99
N ASP A 20 9.06 -2.04 -2.67
CA ASP A 20 8.18 -1.04 -2.08
C ASP A 20 8.55 0.37 -2.54
N LEU A 21 7.59 1.28 -2.46
CA LEU A 21 7.85 2.69 -2.69
C LEU A 21 9.00 3.20 -1.80
N PRO A 22 10.01 3.91 -2.36
CA PRO A 22 11.11 4.45 -1.56
C PRO A 22 10.62 5.32 -0.41
N GLY A 23 11.16 5.10 0.80
CA GLY A 23 10.78 5.83 2.01
C GLY A 23 9.50 5.33 2.70
N SER A 24 8.81 4.35 2.11
CA SER A 24 7.69 3.69 2.77
C SER A 24 8.16 2.69 3.82
N HIS A 25 7.31 2.45 4.82
CA HIS A 25 7.51 1.48 5.89
C HIS A 25 6.15 1.02 6.41
N ASP A 26 6.10 -0.19 6.94
CA ASP A 26 4.87 -0.74 7.53
C ASP A 26 4.48 -0.01 8.82
N LEU A 27 3.23 -0.18 9.27
CA LEU A 27 2.82 0.28 10.59
C LEU A 27 3.39 -0.67 11.66
N ASP A 28 3.91 -0.11 12.76
CA ASP A 28 4.46 -0.92 13.85
C ASP A 28 3.45 -1.89 14.47
N ILE A 29 2.18 -1.50 14.53
CA ILE A 29 1.11 -2.28 15.17
C ILE A 29 0.51 -3.37 14.25
N LEU A 30 0.64 -3.21 12.93
CA LEU A 30 -0.04 -4.09 11.97
C LEU A 30 0.99 -4.80 11.10
N PRO A 31 1.25 -6.10 11.34
CA PRO A 31 2.17 -6.85 10.51
C PRO A 31 1.67 -6.92 9.07
N ARG A 32 2.58 -6.70 8.13
CA ARG A 32 2.31 -6.82 6.70
C ARG A 32 1.89 -8.25 6.34
N PHE A 33 0.89 -8.39 5.46
CA PHE A 33 0.55 -9.68 4.87
C PHE A 33 1.73 -10.24 4.04
N PRO A 34 2.07 -11.55 4.14
CA PRO A 34 3.25 -12.10 3.48
C PRO A 34 3.33 -11.77 1.98
N ARG A 35 4.47 -11.22 1.56
CA ARG A 35 4.76 -10.82 0.16
C ARG A 35 3.84 -9.76 -0.43
N ALA A 36 3.06 -9.07 0.40
CA ALA A 36 2.37 -7.88 -0.05
C ALA A 36 3.37 -6.74 -0.31
N GLU A 37 3.06 -5.88 -1.26
CA GLU A 37 3.92 -4.77 -1.68
C GLU A 37 3.24 -3.44 -1.40
N ILE A 38 3.98 -2.47 -0.85
CA ILE A 38 3.46 -1.11 -0.67
C ILE A 38 3.42 -0.42 -2.03
N VAL A 39 2.21 -0.16 -2.52
CA VAL A 39 1.96 0.51 -3.80
C VAL A 39 1.48 1.96 -3.65
N ASP A 40 1.09 2.36 -2.44
CA ASP A 40 0.84 3.75 -2.07
C ASP A 40 1.23 3.95 -0.60
N PHE A 41 1.91 5.07 -0.32
CA PHE A 41 2.35 5.45 1.02
C PHE A 41 2.16 6.95 1.21
N ARG A 42 1.40 7.34 2.22
CA ARG A 42 1.13 8.73 2.55
C ARG A 42 1.34 8.97 4.03
N GLN A 43 2.13 9.99 4.34
CA GLN A 43 2.25 10.55 5.68
C GLN A 43 1.82 12.02 5.69
N ALA A 44 1.07 12.41 6.71
CA ALA A 44 0.67 13.80 6.95
C ALA A 44 0.67 14.08 8.46
N PRO A 45 1.32 15.16 8.93
CA PRO A 45 1.44 15.44 10.38
C PRO A 45 0.13 15.92 11.03
N SER A 46 -0.79 16.49 10.24
CA SER A 46 -2.12 16.91 10.69
C SER A 46 -3.10 16.74 9.55
N GLU A 47 -3.88 15.66 9.56
CA GLU A 47 -4.93 15.39 8.58
C GLU A 47 -6.25 15.10 9.31
N GLU A 48 -7.32 15.79 8.92
CA GLU A 48 -8.67 15.45 9.33
C GLU A 48 -9.15 14.16 8.63
N ARG A 49 -9.63 13.19 9.41
CA ARG A 49 -10.28 11.97 8.92
C ARG A 49 -11.63 11.75 9.59
N ILE A 50 -12.60 11.33 8.78
CA ILE A 50 -13.92 10.90 9.21
C ILE A 50 -14.05 9.41 8.90
N TYR A 51 -14.09 8.57 9.93
CA TYR A 51 -14.25 7.13 9.79
C TYR A 51 -15.71 6.73 10.08
N PRO A 52 -16.37 5.97 9.18
CA PRO A 52 -17.73 5.50 9.41
C PRO A 52 -17.76 4.43 10.49
N LEU A 53 -18.79 4.45 11.34
CA LEU A 53 -19.06 3.40 12.34
C LEU A 53 -20.15 2.41 11.87
N GLY A 54 -20.67 2.62 10.67
CA GLY A 54 -21.75 1.83 10.07
C GLY A 54 -21.80 1.99 8.56
N ALA A 55 -22.96 1.73 7.96
CA ALA A 55 -23.13 1.83 6.51
C ALA A 55 -22.89 3.27 6.01
N ILE A 56 -22.27 3.38 4.84
CA ILE A 56 -22.04 4.63 4.13
C ILE A 56 -22.84 4.63 2.83
N SER A 57 -23.53 5.74 2.55
CA SER A 57 -24.36 5.90 1.35
C SER A 57 -24.24 7.32 0.79
N ARG A 58 -24.58 7.48 -0.49
CA ARG A 58 -24.67 8.79 -1.13
C ARG A 58 -26.05 8.95 -1.76
N ILE A 59 -26.81 9.94 -1.31
CA ILE A 59 -28.17 10.23 -1.79
C ILE A 59 -28.21 11.67 -2.29
N SER A 60 -28.59 11.85 -3.55
CA SER A 60 -28.66 13.19 -4.18
C SER A 60 -27.37 14.01 -4.01
N GLY A 61 -26.22 13.35 -4.15
CA GLY A 61 -24.89 13.96 -4.02
C GLY A 61 -24.38 14.14 -2.58
N ARG A 62 -25.25 14.02 -1.56
CA ARG A 62 -24.86 14.14 -0.14
C ARG A 62 -24.42 12.80 0.43
N LEU A 63 -23.27 12.79 1.09
CA LEU A 63 -22.75 11.62 1.80
C LEU A 63 -23.48 11.49 3.14
N ARG A 64 -23.89 10.27 3.48
CA ARG A 64 -24.52 9.94 4.76
C ARG A 64 -23.82 8.72 5.34
N MET A 65 -23.41 8.82 6.59
CA MET A 65 -22.84 7.73 7.38
C MET A 65 -23.79 7.38 8.52
N GLU A 66 -23.96 6.08 8.79
CA GLU A 66 -24.62 5.61 10.00
C GLU A 66 -23.64 5.64 11.17
N GLY A 67 -23.49 6.83 11.76
CA GLY A 67 -22.47 7.09 12.79
C GLY A 67 -21.09 7.32 12.19
N GLU A 68 -20.33 8.20 12.81
CA GLU A 68 -18.97 8.57 12.38
C GLU A 68 -18.13 8.97 13.59
N VAL A 69 -16.83 8.74 13.48
CA VAL A 69 -15.81 9.32 14.37
C VAL A 69 -14.94 10.27 13.56
N ARG A 70 -14.73 11.47 14.08
CA ARG A 70 -13.85 12.49 13.47
C ARG A 70 -12.60 12.64 14.33
N ALA A 71 -11.45 12.65 13.68
CA ALA A 71 -10.15 12.85 14.32
C ALA A 71 -9.25 13.69 13.41
N GLU A 72 -8.38 14.48 14.02
CA GLU A 72 -7.30 15.19 13.34
C GLU A 72 -5.98 14.85 14.05
N GLY A 73 -4.93 14.58 13.27
CA GLY A 73 -3.61 14.28 13.81
C GLY A 73 -2.68 13.67 12.77
N GLU A 74 -1.65 12.98 13.25
CA GLU A 74 -0.68 12.30 12.40
C GLU A 74 -1.33 11.11 11.68
N LEU A 75 -1.27 11.14 10.34
CA LEU A 75 -1.74 10.08 9.47
C LEU A 75 -0.54 9.36 8.85
N THR A 76 -0.50 8.04 9.02
CA THR A 76 0.27 7.15 8.13
C THR A 76 -0.73 6.22 7.44
N ALA A 77 -0.83 6.31 6.11
CA ALA A 77 -1.73 5.52 5.29
C ALA A 77 -0.93 4.70 4.27
N LEU A 78 -1.25 3.40 4.19
CA LEU A 78 -0.61 2.43 3.31
C LEU A 78 -1.64 1.74 2.44
N THR A 79 -1.32 1.56 1.16
CA THR A 79 -2.06 0.65 0.27
C THR A 79 -1.14 -0.47 -0.13
N TYR A 80 -1.56 -1.71 0.17
CA TYR A 80 -0.83 -2.91 -0.20
C TYR A 80 -1.44 -3.57 -1.43
N ARG A 81 -0.59 -4.01 -2.36
CA ARG A 81 -0.96 -4.99 -3.37
C ARG A 81 -0.68 -6.38 -2.82
N LEU A 82 -1.72 -7.21 -2.77
CA LEU A 82 -1.58 -8.60 -2.34
C LEU A 82 -1.00 -9.46 -3.46
N PRO A 83 -0.24 -10.51 -3.10
CA PRO A 83 0.17 -11.52 -4.06
C PRO A 83 -1.07 -12.19 -4.70
N PRO A 84 -1.04 -12.47 -6.02
CA PRO A 84 -2.22 -12.92 -6.78
C PRO A 84 -2.83 -14.25 -6.31
N GLU A 85 -2.06 -15.08 -5.61
CA GLU A 85 -2.49 -16.36 -5.02
C GLU A 85 -3.30 -16.23 -3.73
N HIS A 86 -3.34 -15.04 -3.11
CA HIS A 86 -4.08 -14.80 -1.86
C HIS A 86 -5.27 -13.87 -2.08
N SER A 87 -6.33 -14.08 -1.31
CA SER A 87 -7.53 -13.27 -1.39
C SER A 87 -7.46 -12.06 -0.45
N SER A 88 -8.19 -10.98 -0.80
CA SER A 88 -8.32 -9.83 0.10
C SER A 88 -9.05 -10.17 1.39
N GLN A 89 -9.96 -11.17 1.38
CA GLN A 89 -10.65 -11.63 2.57
C GLN A 89 -9.70 -12.31 3.57
N GLU A 90 -8.74 -13.11 3.07
CA GLU A 90 -7.72 -13.76 3.89
C GLU A 90 -6.82 -12.72 4.57
N ALA A 91 -6.29 -11.76 3.79
CA ALA A 91 -5.46 -10.69 4.32
C ALA A 91 -6.21 -9.81 5.34
N PHE A 92 -7.47 -9.49 5.08
CA PHE A 92 -8.32 -8.75 6.02
C PHE A 92 -8.56 -9.53 7.31
N ALA A 93 -8.82 -10.83 7.23
CA ALA A 93 -9.00 -11.68 8.41
C ALA A 93 -7.72 -11.74 9.25
N ALA A 94 -6.55 -11.90 8.61
CA ALA A 94 -5.26 -11.90 9.29
C ALA A 94 -4.98 -10.56 9.99
N ALA A 95 -5.21 -9.44 9.29
CA ALA A 95 -5.06 -8.09 9.85
C ALA A 95 -5.96 -7.86 11.06
N ARG A 96 -7.23 -8.24 10.98
CA ARG A 96 -8.18 -8.16 12.10
C ARG A 96 -7.77 -9.01 13.30
N THR A 97 -7.13 -10.16 13.08
CA THR A 97 -6.65 -11.01 14.18
C THR A 97 -5.40 -10.44 14.86
N ALA A 98 -4.61 -9.63 14.15
CA ALA A 98 -3.40 -9.03 14.69
C ALA A 98 -3.64 -7.74 15.50
N LEU A 99 -4.77 -7.06 15.28
CA LEU A 99 -5.21 -5.84 15.98
C LEU A 99 -6.11 -6.17 17.16
#